data_AF-A0A1N7RLW6-F1
#
_entry.id   AF-A0A1N7RLW6-F1
#
_cell.length_a   1.000
_cell.length_b   1.000
_cell.length_c   1.000
_cell.angle_alpha   90.00
_cell.angle_beta   90.00
_cell.angle_gamma   90.00
#
_symmetry.space_group_name_H-M   'P 1'
#
loop_
_entity.id
_entity.type
_entity.pdbx_description
1 polymer ?
#
loop_
_entity_poly.entity_id
_entity_poly.type
_entity_poly.pdbx_seq_one_letter_code
_entity_poly.pdbx_strand_id
1 'polypeptide(L)'
;MEEQDRVAVMQQFGRTYRAFMSAFEAQVGHPLPRWRILLALHEQAGESSQKRLVERLRVDPGALTRQLKTLEGLGWIARSMDTRDNRVTNVRLTEAGQAATKASLPRRNAFLHDTMAALPDDALGALSGALQMLEARIGEVVATAQAAGAGAAPVSEVAGAAQSEAARQR
;
A
#
# COMPACT_ATOMS: atom_id res chain seq x y z
N MET A 1 12.36 25.17 14.97
CA MET A 1 12.57 24.06 14.02
C MET A 1 13.00 24.68 12.72
N GLU A 2 14.28 24.53 12.42
CA GLU A 2 14.90 25.03 11.20
C GLU A 2 14.42 24.21 9.99
N GLU A 3 14.63 24.72 8.79
CA GLU A 3 14.31 23.99 7.56
C GLU A 3 15.01 22.62 7.48
N GLN A 4 16.25 22.55 7.99
CA GLN A 4 17.03 21.33 8.10
C GLN A 4 16.35 20.26 8.97
N ASP A 5 15.71 20.66 10.07
CA ASP A 5 14.96 19.74 10.95
C ASP A 5 13.78 19.12 10.21
N ARG A 6 13.07 19.90 9.38
CA ARG A 6 11.93 19.41 8.59
C ARG A 6 12.36 18.39 7.55
N VAL A 7 13.48 18.64 6.86
CA VAL A 7 14.05 17.69 5.89
C VAL A 7 14.46 16.40 6.59
N ALA A 8 15.11 16.48 7.75
CA ALA A 8 15.51 15.31 8.52
C ALA A 8 14.31 14.44 8.93
N VAL A 9 13.20 15.06 9.35
CA VAL A 9 11.94 14.37 9.68
C VAL A 9 11.39 13.62 8.46
N MET A 10 11.35 14.26 7.28
CA MET A 10 10.85 13.59 6.06
C MET A 10 11.72 12.40 5.63
N GLN A 11 13.04 12.54 5.75
CA GLN A 11 13.96 11.44 5.47
C GLN A 11 13.80 10.30 6.48
N GLN A 12 13.64 10.63 7.76
CA GLN A 12 13.39 9.64 8.81
C GLN A 12 12.08 8.89 8.55
N PHE A 13 10.99 9.59 8.22
CA PHE A 13 9.72 8.97 7.85
C PHE A 13 9.90 7.95 6.72
N GLY A 14 10.61 8.33 5.65
CA GLY A 14 10.90 7.42 4.54
C GLY A 14 11.77 6.22 4.95
N ARG A 15 12.79 6.40 5.80
CA ARG A 15 13.63 5.29 6.31
C ARG A 15 12.83 4.34 7.18
N THR A 16 12.04 4.87 8.12
CA THR A 16 11.18 4.08 9.01
C THR A 16 10.16 3.26 8.21
N TYR A 17 9.51 3.88 7.21
CA TYR A 17 8.58 3.17 6.34
C TYR A 17 9.26 2.00 5.61
N ARG A 18 10.44 2.22 5.01
CA ARG A 18 11.18 1.13 4.34
C ARG A 18 11.58 0.01 5.29
N ALA A 19 12.06 0.36 6.48
CA ALA A 19 12.42 -0.62 7.52
C ALA A 19 11.20 -1.46 7.92
N PHE A 20 10.06 -0.82 8.16
CA PHE A 20 8.80 -1.50 8.46
C PHE A 20 8.38 -2.44 7.32
N MET A 21 8.41 -1.97 6.07
CA MET A 21 8.01 -2.79 4.91
C MET A 21 8.90 -4.03 4.73
N SER A 22 10.22 -3.87 4.92
CA SER A 22 11.17 -4.97 4.84
C SER A 22 10.97 -5.99 5.98
N ALA A 23 10.81 -5.52 7.22
CA ALA A 23 10.54 -6.38 8.37
C ALA A 23 9.19 -7.10 8.23
N PHE A 24 8.16 -6.40 7.73
CA PHE A 24 6.85 -6.99 7.48
C PHE A 24 6.95 -8.16 6.52
N GLU A 25 7.64 -8.00 5.38
CA GLU A 25 7.81 -9.07 4.41
C GLU A 25 8.56 -10.27 5.02
N ALA A 26 9.62 -10.03 5.77
CA ALA A 26 10.40 -11.07 6.42
C ALA A 26 9.56 -11.88 7.44
N GLN A 27 8.68 -11.23 8.20
CA GLN A 27 7.90 -11.87 9.26
C GLN A 27 6.58 -12.49 8.75
N VAL A 28 5.90 -11.81 7.82
CA VAL A 28 4.59 -12.24 7.29
C VAL A 28 4.74 -13.14 6.07
N GLY A 29 5.89 -13.12 5.41
CA GLY A 29 6.23 -13.98 4.26
C GLY A 29 5.78 -13.44 2.90
N HIS A 30 5.22 -12.22 2.85
CA HIS A 30 4.96 -11.49 1.61
C HIS A 30 4.86 -9.99 1.88
N PRO A 31 5.07 -9.13 0.86
CA PRO A 31 4.99 -7.69 0.99
C PRO A 31 3.62 -7.20 1.45
N LEU A 32 3.63 -6.15 2.26
CA LEU A 32 2.42 -5.49 2.76
C LEU A 32 1.37 -5.17 1.68
N PRO A 33 1.72 -4.68 0.46
CA PRO A 33 0.70 -4.40 -0.55
C PRO A 33 -0.05 -5.64 -1.01
N ARG A 34 0.62 -6.79 -1.14
CA ARG A 34 -0.01 -8.07 -1.47
C ARG A 34 -0.88 -8.55 -0.32
N TRP A 35 -0.35 -8.49 0.90
CA TRP A 35 -1.09 -8.84 2.11
C TRP A 35 -2.41 -8.07 2.22
N ARG A 36 -2.39 -6.76 1.98
CA ARG A 36 -3.58 -5.90 2.09
C ARG A 36 -4.68 -6.31 1.12
N ILE A 37 -4.33 -6.77 -0.08
CA ILE A 37 -5.30 -7.29 -1.07
C ILE A 37 -5.91 -8.59 -0.57
N LEU A 38 -5.08 -9.55 -0.14
CA LEU A 38 -5.54 -10.84 0.38
C LEU A 38 -6.48 -10.66 1.58
N LEU A 39 -6.10 -9.78 2.51
CA LEU A 39 -6.90 -9.45 3.68
C LEU A 39 -8.24 -8.80 3.28
N ALA A 40 -8.22 -7.81 2.38
CA ALA A 40 -9.43 -7.14 1.92
C ALA A 40 -10.41 -8.11 1.25
N LEU A 41 -9.91 -9.05 0.44
CA LEU A 41 -10.73 -10.11 -0.15
C LEU A 41 -11.26 -11.06 0.91
N HIS A 42 -10.42 -11.49 1.85
CA HIS A 42 -10.81 -12.39 2.94
C HIS A 42 -11.94 -11.80 3.80
N GLU A 43 -11.85 -10.51 4.11
CA GLU A 43 -12.89 -9.76 4.85
C GLU A 43 -14.18 -9.55 4.03
N GLN A 44 -14.13 -9.70 2.70
CA GLN A 44 -15.27 -9.56 1.78
C GLN A 44 -15.74 -10.93 1.25
N ALA A 45 -15.78 -11.94 2.12
CA ALA A 45 -16.22 -13.30 1.78
C ALA A 45 -15.45 -13.94 0.61
N GLY A 46 -14.23 -13.47 0.33
CA GLY A 46 -13.33 -14.01 -0.68
C GLY A 46 -13.42 -13.37 -2.06
N GLU A 47 -14.26 -12.36 -2.30
CA GLU A 47 -14.42 -11.75 -3.62
C GLU A 47 -14.69 -10.24 -3.57
N SER A 48 -14.12 -9.49 -4.51
CA SER A 48 -14.38 -8.06 -4.68
C SER A 48 -14.07 -7.58 -6.09
N SER A 49 -14.70 -6.49 -6.52
CA SER A 49 -14.33 -5.87 -7.79
C SER A 49 -13.01 -5.13 -7.66
N GLN A 50 -12.22 -5.08 -8.73
CA GLN A 50 -10.96 -4.34 -8.75
C GLN A 50 -11.16 -2.86 -8.40
N LYS A 51 -12.27 -2.25 -8.84
CA LYS A 51 -12.65 -0.88 -8.47
C LYS A 51 -12.83 -0.72 -6.96
N ARG A 52 -13.57 -1.63 -6.32
CA ARG A 52 -13.75 -1.61 -4.85
C ARG A 52 -12.44 -1.81 -4.11
N LEU A 53 -11.54 -2.64 -4.63
CA LEU A 53 -10.21 -2.81 -4.07
C LEU A 53 -9.37 -1.52 -4.16
N VAL A 54 -9.40 -0.81 -5.29
CA VAL A 54 -8.74 0.52 -5.42
C VAL A 54 -9.26 1.48 -4.35
N GLU A 55 -10.58 1.62 -4.24
CA GLU A 55 -11.24 2.53 -3.30
C GLU A 55 -10.92 2.19 -1.85
N ARG A 56 -11.05 0.91 -1.47
CA ARG A 56 -10.81 0.43 -0.10
C ARG A 56 -9.35 0.53 0.29
N LEU A 57 -8.44 0.17 -0.60
CA LEU A 57 -7.01 0.13 -0.29
C LEU A 57 -6.33 1.49 -0.46
N ARG A 58 -7.00 2.46 -1.10
CA ARG A 58 -6.46 3.78 -1.45
C ARG A 58 -5.13 3.66 -2.20
N VAL A 59 -5.10 2.79 -3.20
CA VAL A 59 -3.92 2.53 -4.04
C VAL A 59 -4.19 2.95 -5.48
N ASP A 60 -3.13 3.35 -6.18
CA ASP A 60 -3.20 3.59 -7.62
C ASP A 60 -3.70 2.33 -8.37
N PRO A 61 -4.62 2.46 -9.35
CA PRO A 61 -5.11 1.33 -10.15
C PRO A 61 -4.00 0.54 -10.86
N GLY A 62 -2.96 1.20 -11.34
CA GLY A 62 -1.81 0.55 -11.98
C GLY A 62 -1.00 -0.26 -10.97
N ALA A 63 -0.77 0.28 -9.78
CA ALA A 63 -0.12 -0.43 -8.68
C ALA A 63 -0.92 -1.68 -8.25
N LEU A 64 -2.25 -1.55 -8.10
CA LEU A 64 -3.11 -2.68 -7.79
C LEU A 64 -3.01 -3.76 -8.88
N THR A 65 -3.10 -3.38 -10.15
CA THR A 65 -3.04 -4.32 -11.29
C THR A 65 -1.73 -5.12 -11.30
N ARG A 66 -0.59 -4.49 -10.99
CA ARG A 66 0.70 -5.20 -10.87
C ARG A 66 0.71 -6.23 -9.73
N GLN A 67 0.13 -5.88 -8.59
CA GLN A 67 0.02 -6.81 -7.46
C GLN A 67 -0.95 -7.96 -7.77
N LEU A 68 -2.09 -7.68 -8.40
CA LEU A 68 -3.05 -8.70 -8.83
C LEU A 68 -2.41 -9.68 -9.82
N LYS A 69 -1.68 -9.20 -10.83
CA LYS A 69 -0.96 -10.08 -11.77
C LYS A 69 0.01 -11.02 -11.03
N THR A 70 0.69 -10.53 -10.01
CA THR A 70 1.62 -11.33 -9.20
C THR A 70 0.86 -12.38 -8.38
N LEU A 71 -0.21 -11.99 -7.70
CA LEU A 71 -1.04 -12.89 -6.89
C LEU A 71 -1.73 -13.98 -7.73
N GLU A 72 -2.13 -13.64 -8.95
CA GLU A 72 -2.70 -14.58 -9.91
C GLU A 72 -1.65 -15.59 -10.40
N GLY A 73 -0.42 -15.12 -10.68
CA GLY A 73 0.71 -16.00 -11.00
C GLY A 73 1.11 -16.95 -9.87
N LEU A 74 0.88 -16.56 -8.61
CA LEU A 74 1.03 -17.42 -7.43
C LEU A 74 -0.14 -18.40 -7.23
N GLY A 75 -1.20 -18.30 -8.05
CA GLY A 75 -2.41 -19.10 -7.91
C GLY A 75 -3.25 -18.77 -6.68
N TRP A 76 -3.03 -17.61 -6.05
CA TRP A 76 -3.75 -17.19 -4.83
C TRP A 76 -5.05 -16.43 -5.13
N ILE A 77 -5.17 -15.87 -6.32
CA ILE A 77 -6.40 -15.25 -6.80
C ILE A 77 -6.74 -15.75 -8.20
N ALA A 78 -8.01 -15.57 -8.57
CA ALA A 78 -8.48 -15.64 -9.94
C ALA A 78 -9.17 -14.33 -10.30
N ARG A 79 -9.02 -13.88 -11.55
CA ARG A 79 -9.73 -12.72 -12.09
C ARG A 79 -10.71 -13.13 -13.17
N SER A 80 -11.87 -12.48 -13.21
CA SER A 80 -12.88 -12.71 -14.23
C SER A 80 -13.64 -11.43 -14.53
N MET A 81 -14.10 -11.27 -15.77
CA MET A 81 -15.05 -10.21 -16.11
C MET A 81 -16.41 -10.51 -15.47
N ASP A 82 -17.12 -9.49 -15.00
CA ASP A 82 -18.49 -9.65 -14.48
C ASP A 82 -19.42 -10.08 -15.62
N THR A 83 -20.35 -10.99 -15.32
CA THR A 83 -21.28 -11.54 -16.31
C THR A 83 -22.35 -10.54 -16.74
N ARG A 84 -22.59 -9.48 -15.96
CA ARG A 84 -23.59 -8.44 -16.24
C ARG A 84 -22.97 -7.18 -16.83
N ASP A 85 -21.70 -6.91 -16.54
CA ASP A 85 -20.95 -5.77 -17.06
C ASP A 85 -19.49 -6.15 -17.34
N ASN A 86 -19.15 -6.33 -18.62
CA ASN A 86 -17.79 -6.72 -19.04
C ASN A 86 -16.72 -5.65 -18.75
N ARG A 87 -17.12 -4.45 -18.33
CA ARG A 87 -16.20 -3.39 -17.87
C ARG A 87 -15.74 -3.62 -16.43
N VAL A 88 -16.43 -4.47 -15.68
CA VAL A 88 -16.08 -4.80 -14.30
C VAL A 88 -15.22 -6.06 -14.28
N THR A 89 -14.06 -5.96 -13.63
CA THR A 89 -13.21 -7.11 -13.31
C THR A 89 -13.38 -7.46 -11.84
N ASN A 90 -13.82 -8.69 -11.58
CA ASN A 90 -13.90 -9.27 -10.25
C ASN A 90 -12.63 -10.05 -9.93
N VAL A 91 -12.25 -10.03 -8.66
CA VAL A 91 -11.09 -10.69 -8.10
C VAL A 91 -11.56 -11.59 -6.97
N ARG A 92 -11.23 -12.87 -7.04
CA ARG A 92 -11.62 -13.88 -6.05
C ARG A 92 -10.41 -14.60 -5.49
N LEU A 93 -10.40 -14.88 -4.18
CA LEU A 93 -9.43 -15.79 -3.57
C LEU A 93 -9.66 -17.22 -4.04
N THR A 94 -8.59 -17.90 -4.43
CA THR A 94 -8.59 -19.36 -4.59
C THR A 94 -8.51 -20.04 -3.23
N GLU A 95 -8.69 -21.36 -3.18
CA GLU A 95 -8.47 -22.13 -1.95
C GLU A 95 -7.04 -21.95 -1.43
N ALA A 96 -6.04 -21.96 -2.33
CA ALA A 96 -4.65 -21.69 -1.98
C ALA A 96 -4.45 -20.28 -1.40
N GLY A 97 -5.11 -19.27 -1.98
CA GLY A 97 -5.07 -17.90 -1.46
C GLY A 97 -5.73 -17.76 -0.09
N GLN A 98 -6.86 -18.44 0.13
CA GLN A 98 -7.52 -18.47 1.44
C GLN A 98 -6.64 -19.12 2.50
N ALA A 99 -6.01 -20.26 2.19
CA ALA A 99 -5.07 -20.94 3.08
C ALA A 99 -3.85 -20.06 3.40
N ALA A 100 -3.23 -19.45 2.37
CA ALA A 100 -2.11 -18.53 2.53
C ALA A 100 -2.48 -17.33 3.41
N THR A 101 -3.69 -16.78 3.25
CA THR A 101 -4.18 -15.66 4.04
C THR A 101 -4.35 -16.04 5.50
N LYS A 102 -5.02 -17.16 5.78
CA LYS A 102 -5.21 -17.70 7.13
C LYS A 102 -3.89 -17.98 7.83
N ALA A 103 -2.91 -18.57 7.13
CA ALA A 103 -1.58 -18.84 7.68
C ALA A 103 -0.74 -17.57 7.94
N SER A 104 -1.05 -16.46 7.27
CA SER A 104 -0.33 -15.19 7.43
C SER A 104 -0.92 -14.29 8.50
N LEU A 105 -2.22 -14.41 8.81
CA LEU A 105 -2.91 -13.63 9.85
C LEU A 105 -2.20 -13.63 11.21
N PRO A 106 -1.88 -14.79 11.83
CA PRO A 106 -1.24 -14.80 13.14
C PRO A 106 0.15 -14.16 13.12
N ARG A 107 0.94 -14.42 12.07
CA ARG A 107 2.27 -13.82 11.88
C ARG A 107 2.19 -12.30 11.75
N ARG A 108 1.21 -11.79 11.00
CA ARG A 108 0.94 -10.35 10.92
C ARG A 108 0.57 -9.76 12.27
N ASN A 109 -0.31 -10.43 13.02
CA ASN A 109 -0.77 -9.92 14.31
C ASN A 109 0.38 -9.88 15.33
N ALA A 110 1.19 -10.95 15.40
CA ALA A 110 2.39 -10.99 16.24
C ALA A 110 3.38 -9.89 15.85
N PHE A 111 3.68 -9.74 14.55
CA PHE A 111 4.59 -8.69 14.09
C PHE A 111 4.14 -7.28 14.49
N LEU A 112 2.85 -6.95 14.31
CA LEU A 112 2.33 -5.64 14.71
C LEU A 112 2.37 -5.45 16.22
N HIS A 113 1.97 -6.47 16.99
CA HIS A 113 2.02 -6.43 18.44
C HIS A 113 3.46 -6.20 18.92
N ASP A 114 4.41 -7.01 18.49
CA ASP A 114 5.80 -6.96 18.98
C ASP A 114 6.51 -5.68 18.55
N THR A 115 6.18 -5.14 17.38
CA THR A 115 6.70 -3.85 16.91
C THR A 115 6.22 -2.68 17.76
N MET A 116 5.01 -2.76 18.32
CA MET A 116 4.36 -1.64 19.02
C MET A 116 4.37 -1.79 20.55
N ALA A 117 4.46 -3.01 21.09
CA ALA A 117 4.29 -3.30 22.51
C ALA A 117 5.33 -2.64 23.42
N ALA A 118 6.51 -2.30 22.89
CA ALA A 118 7.56 -1.61 23.63
C ALA A 118 7.43 -0.08 23.59
N LEU A 119 6.46 0.47 22.87
CA LEU A 119 6.27 1.91 22.71
C LEU A 119 5.20 2.42 23.70
N PRO A 120 5.45 3.55 24.40
CA PRO A 120 4.43 4.19 25.23
C PRO A 120 3.18 4.61 24.43
N ASP A 121 2.00 4.44 25.02
CA ASP A 121 0.72 4.77 24.38
C ASP A 121 0.61 6.27 24.01
N ASP A 122 1.14 7.16 24.84
CA ASP A 122 1.18 8.60 24.58
C ASP A 122 2.10 8.95 23.39
N ALA A 123 3.22 8.26 23.26
CA ALA A 123 4.12 8.40 22.11
C ALA A 123 3.46 7.91 20.82
N LEU A 124 2.74 6.78 20.86
CA LEU A 124 1.96 6.28 19.72
C LEU A 124 0.82 7.24 19.35
N GLY A 125 0.13 7.79 20.35
CA GLY A 125 -0.91 8.79 20.16
C GLY A 125 -0.37 10.07 19.50
N ALA A 126 0.76 10.58 19.99
CA ALA A 126 1.42 11.76 19.44
C ALA A 126 1.91 11.52 17.99
N LEU A 127 2.51 10.36 17.70
CA LEU A 127 2.92 9.97 16.36
C LEU A 127 1.72 9.91 15.40
N SER A 128 0.64 9.22 15.80
CA SER A 128 -0.58 9.14 15.00
C SER A 128 -1.16 10.52 14.71
N GLY A 129 -1.24 11.40 15.71
CA GLY A 129 -1.72 12.77 15.54
C GLY A 129 -0.85 13.57 14.56
N ALA A 130 0.46 13.50 14.70
CA ALA A 130 1.39 14.18 13.80
C ALA A 130 1.29 13.69 12.35
N LEU A 131 1.15 12.37 12.14
CA LEU A 131 0.96 11.79 10.80
C LEU A 131 -0.34 12.26 10.16
N GLN A 132 -1.45 12.28 10.89
CA GLN A 132 -2.74 12.77 10.38
C GLN A 132 -2.67 14.25 9.97
N MET A 133 -2.02 15.08 10.80
CA MET A 133 -1.79 16.48 10.46
C MET A 133 -0.94 16.62 9.20
N LEU A 134 0.13 15.82 9.07
CA LEU A 134 1.00 15.83 7.90
C LEU A 134 0.26 15.40 6.63
N GLU A 135 -0.56 14.35 6.69
CA GLU A 135 -1.39 13.88 5.58
C GLU A 135 -2.37 14.96 5.10
N ALA A 136 -3.05 15.65 6.03
CA ALA A 136 -3.95 16.75 5.70
C ALA A 136 -3.21 17.90 5.00
N ARG A 137 -2.06 18.31 5.54
CA ARG A 137 -1.23 19.37 4.94
C ARG A 137 -0.69 19.00 3.57
N ILE A 138 -0.30 17.74 3.34
CA ILE A 138 0.11 17.26 2.02
C ILE A 138 -1.05 17.40 1.02
N GLY A 139 -2.26 17.00 1.41
CA GLY A 139 -3.45 17.13 0.58
C GLY A 139 -3.75 18.58 0.20
N GLU A 140 -3.69 19.50 1.17
CA GLU A 140 -3.89 20.94 0.95
C GLU A 140 -2.86 21.56 0.00
N VAL A 141 -1.58 21.21 0.16
CA VAL A 141 -0.49 21.70 -0.70
C VAL A 141 -0.67 21.21 -2.13
N VAL A 142 -1.00 19.93 -2.33
CA VAL A 142 -1.25 19.37 -3.67
C VAL A 142 -2.47 20.02 -4.32
N ALA A 143 -3.56 20.22 -3.58
CA ALA A 143 -4.76 20.86 -4.10
C ALA A 143 -4.50 22.33 -4.51
N THR A 144 -3.73 23.06 -3.70
CA THR A 144 -3.35 24.45 -4.01
C THR A 144 -2.45 24.51 -5.25
N ALA A 145 -1.48 23.60 -5.38
CA ALA A 145 -0.64 23.51 -6.56
C ALA A 145 -1.44 23.17 -7.82
N GLN A 146 -2.45 22.30 -7.72
CA GLN A 146 -3.36 21.98 -8.82
C GLN A 146 -4.28 23.15 -9.19
N ALA A 147 -4.77 23.92 -8.22
CA ALA A 147 -5.58 25.10 -8.47
C ALA A 147 -4.78 26.24 -9.13
N ALA A 148 -3.53 26.45 -8.71
CA ALA A 148 -2.61 27.38 -9.34
C ALA A 148 -2.17 26.91 -10.74
N GLY A 149 -1.96 25.60 -10.90
CA GLY A 149 -1.62 24.97 -12.17
C GLY A 149 -2.79 24.91 -13.16
N ALA A 150 -4.05 24.80 -12.71
CA ALA A 150 -5.23 24.82 -13.58
C ALA A 150 -5.47 26.19 -14.28
N GLY A 151 -4.77 27.24 -13.84
CA GLY A 151 -4.67 28.51 -14.56
C GLY A 151 -3.64 28.52 -15.70
N ALA A 152 -2.83 27.47 -15.85
CA ALA A 152 -1.85 27.29 -16.91
C ALA A 152 -2.06 25.93 -17.59
N ALA A 153 -2.44 25.94 -18.87
CA ALA A 153 -2.65 24.72 -19.66
C ALA A 153 -1.47 23.71 -19.54
N PRO A 154 -1.75 22.39 -19.63
CA PRO A 154 -0.85 21.38 -19.09
C PRO A 154 0.36 21.15 -19.98
N VAL A 155 1.55 21.10 -19.38
CA VAL A 155 2.75 20.53 -20.01
C VAL A 155 2.90 19.10 -19.51
N SER A 156 2.67 18.18 -20.44
CA SER A 156 3.08 16.76 -20.54
C SER A 156 3.81 16.11 -19.35
N GLU A 157 3.22 14.98 -18.91
CA GLU A 157 3.84 13.73 -18.42
C GLU A 157 5.34 13.71 -18.06
N VAL A 158 5.62 13.29 -16.82
CA VAL A 158 6.80 12.46 -16.54
C VAL A 158 6.37 11.20 -15.81
N ALA A 159 6.31 10.12 -16.59
CA ALA A 159 6.30 8.74 -16.13
C ALA A 159 7.74 8.24 -15.91
N GLY A 160 7.92 7.36 -14.93
CA GLY A 160 9.14 6.55 -14.70
C GLY A 160 10.16 7.22 -13.77
N ALA A 161 10.89 6.54 -12.89
CA ALA A 161 11.10 5.12 -12.67
C ALA A 161 11.70 4.93 -11.27
N ALA A 162 11.36 3.83 -10.60
CA ALA A 162 12.14 3.33 -9.46
C ALA A 162 12.13 1.81 -9.47
N GLN A 163 12.67 1.21 -10.54
CA GLN A 163 13.09 -0.20 -10.58
C GLN A 163 14.32 -0.36 -11.47
N SER A 164 15.26 -1.19 -10.99
CA SER A 164 16.43 -1.76 -11.67
C SER A 164 17.76 -0.99 -11.59
N GLU A 165 18.46 -1.14 -10.45
CA GLU A 165 19.94 -1.19 -10.46
C GLU A 165 20.46 -2.10 -9.34
N ALA A 166 20.33 -3.42 -9.54
CA ALA A 166 21.04 -4.45 -8.76
C ALA A 166 21.15 -5.75 -9.59
N ALA A 167 21.74 -5.65 -10.78
CA ALA A 167 22.19 -6.81 -11.55
C ALA A 167 23.17 -6.35 -12.65
N ARG A 168 24.35 -5.84 -12.28
CA ARG A 168 25.52 -5.77 -13.18
C ARG A 168 26.78 -5.39 -12.41
N GLN A 169 27.47 -6.42 -11.94
CA GLN A 169 28.91 -6.55 -11.63
C GLN A 169 28.97 -7.77 -10.69
N ARG A 170 29.04 -8.99 -11.23
CA ARG A 170 30.29 -9.69 -11.58
C ARG A 170 31.30 -9.64 -10.47
#